data_AF-A0A7C1KHA5-F1
#
_entry.id   AF-A0A7C1KHA5-F1
#
_cell.length_a   1.000
_cell.length_b   1.000
_cell.length_c   1.000
_cell.angle_alpha   90.00
_cell.angle_beta   90.00
_cell.angle_gamma   90.00
#
_symmetry.space_group_name_H-M   'P 1'
#
loop_
_entity.id
_entity.type
_entity.pdbx_description
1 polymer ?
#
loop_
_entity_poly.entity_id
_entity_poly.type
_entity_poly.pdbx_seq_one_letter_code
_entity_poly.pdbx_strand_id
1 'polypeptide(L)'
;MGLNLDALIFVPALAGCVMAGILLVGFVAHHYLTILESTAAGGREVTWMRETFLEFFWKAWYVAWLLGLCYAPVYIGVSLMAPASTERWLLVALALWVLFPIAQLSSLSAPSPWYPLSLSALNRMARKPQLVFGFYLLSLPVLGLLTVAWYGSFLRRGSLPIAVAAAFLLTLGVFLYARLLGRLAYVLAVVEPLLERRRKKKRRPTPVDLPAAAQACLNKAPPPPRIADLPPIQTPLDGAISGYALQEESRETFQAAPATRRLMAEIDTEEDSPSSELTPSPGSESGQSTRSSRFSPAEAPPRRRTVSNPKESTRTRRSRREQPAPLRTARLEDQDEDDTPYSVQEPEVTTGQLAPPEALQPTPDERRLRCRDDAPTTQRRLWSADLLTFLGQPQTLSAWLLSSTLASVLVLLVQLARAFHPAAGD
;
A
#
# COMPACT_ATOMS: atom_id res chain seq x y z
N MET A 1 41.37 23.50 -42.74
CA MET A 1 40.66 22.96 -41.57
C MET A 1 39.17 23.15 -41.79
N GLY A 2 38.50 22.16 -42.37
CA GLY A 2 37.03 22.17 -42.43
C GLY A 2 36.50 21.88 -41.02
N LEU A 3 35.56 22.67 -40.52
CA LEU A 3 34.86 22.34 -39.28
C LEU A 3 34.11 21.02 -39.51
N ASN A 4 34.38 20.02 -38.67
CA ASN A 4 33.64 18.75 -38.71
C ASN A 4 32.19 19.02 -38.28
N LEU A 5 31.31 19.27 -39.25
CA LEU A 5 29.89 19.56 -39.01
C LEU A 5 29.21 18.46 -38.17
N ASP A 6 29.67 17.21 -38.29
CA ASP A 6 29.17 16.09 -37.49
C ASP A 6 29.43 16.28 -36.00
N ALA A 7 30.61 16.79 -35.62
CA ALA A 7 30.93 17.08 -34.23
C ALA A 7 30.07 18.23 -33.68
N LEU A 8 29.74 19.21 -34.52
CA LEU A 8 28.89 20.35 -34.16
C LEU A 8 27.45 19.91 -33.84
N ILE A 9 26.94 18.88 -34.52
CA ILE A 9 25.58 18.33 -34.30
C ILE A 9 25.58 17.28 -33.18
N PHE A 10 26.61 16.43 -33.13
CA PHE A 10 26.73 15.34 -32.17
C PHE A 10 26.77 15.83 -30.71
N VAL A 11 27.56 16.86 -30.41
CA VAL A 11 27.74 17.34 -29.03
C VAL A 11 26.44 17.87 -28.41
N PRO A 12 25.67 18.76 -29.06
CA PRO A 12 24.35 19.17 -28.57
C PRO A 12 23.35 18.02 -28.49
N ALA A 13 23.35 17.09 -29.46
CA ALA A 13 22.47 15.93 -29.43
C ALA A 13 22.76 15.02 -28.22
N LEU A 14 24.04 14.79 -27.90
CA LEU A 14 24.47 14.03 -26.74
C LEU A 14 24.07 14.74 -25.43
N ALA A 15 24.30 16.04 -25.32
CA ALA A 15 23.86 16.83 -24.15
C ALA A 15 22.33 16.77 -23.99
N GLY A 16 21.59 16.89 -25.09
CA GLY A 16 20.14 16.72 -25.14
C GLY A 16 19.69 15.33 -24.67
N CYS A 17 20.38 14.26 -25.08
CA CYS A 17 20.11 12.89 -24.62
C CYS A 17 20.26 12.78 -23.10
N VAL A 18 21.34 13.34 -22.54
CA VAL A 18 21.58 13.29 -21.08
C VAL A 18 20.49 14.06 -20.33
N MET A 19 20.16 15.28 -20.77
CA MET A 19 19.10 16.08 -20.13
C MET A 19 17.74 15.40 -20.22
N ALA A 20 17.34 14.94 -21.42
CA ALA A 20 16.08 14.23 -21.63
C ALA A 20 16.04 12.91 -20.83
N GLY A 21 17.17 12.22 -20.71
CA GLY A 21 17.30 11.00 -19.91
C GLY A 21 17.07 11.25 -18.42
N ILE A 22 17.69 12.29 -17.86
CA ILE A 22 17.49 12.68 -16.45
C ILE A 22 16.04 13.06 -16.19
N LEU A 23 15.44 13.87 -17.08
CA LEU A 23 14.03 14.25 -16.98
C LEU A 23 13.11 13.02 -17.05
N LEU A 24 13.39 12.09 -17.97
CA LEU A 24 12.63 10.85 -18.11
C LEU A 24 12.68 10.00 -16.85
N VAL A 25 13.89 9.73 -16.36
CA VAL A 25 14.10 8.88 -15.20
C VAL A 25 13.47 9.52 -13.96
N GLY A 26 13.63 10.83 -13.76
CA GLY A 26 12.96 11.59 -12.70
C GLY A 26 11.44 11.42 -12.75
N PHE A 27 10.85 11.67 -13.92
CA PHE A 27 9.41 11.61 -14.10
C PHE A 27 8.86 10.19 -13.93
N VAL A 28 9.47 9.20 -14.58
CA VAL A 28 9.06 7.80 -14.50
C VAL A 28 9.23 7.24 -13.09
N ALA A 29 10.31 7.58 -12.38
CA ALA A 29 10.53 7.14 -11.00
C ALA A 29 9.48 7.73 -10.04
N HIS A 30 9.15 9.02 -10.17
CA HIS A 30 8.07 9.61 -9.39
C HIS A 30 6.75 8.87 -9.63
N HIS A 31 6.36 8.66 -10.89
CA HIS A 31 5.10 7.98 -11.20
C HIS A 31 5.09 6.51 -10.74
N TYR A 32 6.22 5.83 -10.90
CA TYR A 32 6.43 4.46 -10.42
C TYR A 32 6.19 4.36 -8.90
N LEU A 33 6.81 5.23 -8.10
CA LEU A 33 6.64 5.22 -6.65
C LEU A 33 5.22 5.64 -6.23
N THR A 34 4.64 6.67 -6.84
CA THR A 34 3.27 7.12 -6.54
C THR A 34 2.24 6.02 -6.80
N ILE A 35 2.34 5.30 -7.94
CA ILE A 35 1.50 4.13 -8.23
C ILE A 35 1.72 3.04 -7.19
N LEU A 36 2.99 2.75 -6.89
CA LEU A 36 3.35 1.70 -5.94
C LEU A 36 2.78 1.98 -4.54
N GLU A 37 2.97 3.18 -4.02
CA GLU A 37 2.58 3.58 -2.66
C GLU A 37 1.06 3.65 -2.50
N SER A 38 0.36 4.31 -3.44
CA SER A 38 -1.11 4.35 -3.43
C SER A 38 -1.72 2.94 -3.50
N THR A 39 -1.13 2.05 -4.29
CA THR A 39 -1.57 0.66 -4.39
C THR A 39 -1.24 -0.14 -3.14
N ALA A 40 -0.07 0.09 -2.53
CA ALA A 40 0.35 -0.54 -1.29
C ALA A 40 -0.55 -0.13 -0.11
N ALA A 41 -1.09 1.09 -0.13
CA ALA A 41 -2.11 1.55 0.81
C ALA A 41 -3.49 0.91 0.58
N GLY A 42 -3.65 0.08 -0.46
CA GLY A 42 -4.92 -0.54 -0.84
C GLY A 42 -5.82 0.33 -1.73
N GLY A 43 -5.32 1.50 -2.17
CA GLY A 43 -6.02 2.40 -3.06
C GLY A 43 -6.35 1.76 -4.41
N ARG A 44 -7.62 1.85 -4.82
CA ARG A 44 -8.04 1.51 -6.19
C ARG A 44 -7.62 2.58 -7.18
N GLU A 45 -7.64 3.83 -6.74
CA GLU A 45 -7.28 5.01 -7.50
C GLU A 45 -5.92 5.53 -7.05
N VAL A 46 -5.15 6.02 -8.01
CA VAL A 46 -3.84 6.62 -7.74
C VAL A 46 -4.06 8.11 -7.53
N THR A 47 -3.81 8.60 -6.31
CA THR A 47 -3.88 10.02 -5.99
C THR A 47 -2.57 10.69 -6.39
N TRP A 48 -2.61 11.52 -7.43
CA TRP A 48 -1.43 12.23 -7.93
C TRP A 48 -1.21 13.51 -7.14
N MET A 49 -0.08 13.59 -6.42
CA MET A 49 0.34 14.81 -5.74
C MET A 49 1.15 15.69 -6.69
N ARG A 50 0.92 17.01 -6.62
CA ARG A 50 1.75 18.00 -7.34
C ARG A 50 3.02 18.24 -6.52
N GLU A 51 4.08 17.53 -6.86
CA GLU A 51 5.39 17.67 -6.22
C GLU A 51 6.34 18.53 -7.07
N THR A 52 7.36 19.07 -6.43
CA THR A 52 8.40 19.83 -7.13
C THR A 52 9.35 18.90 -7.90
N PHE A 53 10.01 19.42 -8.95
CA PHE A 53 10.97 18.61 -9.73
C PHE A 53 12.12 18.05 -8.87
N LEU A 54 12.53 18.76 -7.82
CA LEU A 54 13.58 18.30 -6.91
C LEU A 54 13.17 17.00 -6.18
N GLU A 55 11.90 16.86 -5.82
CA GLU A 55 11.37 15.63 -5.22
C GLU A 55 11.38 14.47 -6.22
N PHE A 56 11.08 14.73 -7.50
CA PHE A 56 11.19 13.72 -8.56
C PHE A 56 12.62 13.20 -8.70
N PHE A 57 13.60 14.11 -8.66
CA PHE A 57 15.01 13.75 -8.72
C PHE A 57 15.42 12.89 -7.54
N TRP A 58 14.99 13.24 -6.32
CA TRP A 58 15.30 12.44 -5.13
C TRP A 58 14.67 11.04 -5.19
N LYS A 59 13.45 10.92 -5.72
CA LYS A 59 12.78 9.64 -5.97
C LYS A 59 13.54 8.79 -6.99
N ALA A 60 14.00 9.39 -8.09
CA ALA A 60 14.86 8.71 -9.06
C ALA A 60 16.20 8.26 -8.46
N TRP A 61 16.86 9.15 -7.70
CA TRP A 61 18.08 8.83 -6.98
C TRP A 61 17.89 7.66 -6.02
N TYR A 62 16.80 7.65 -5.26
CA TYR A 62 16.45 6.56 -4.35
C TYR A 62 16.29 5.21 -5.07
N VAL A 63 15.53 5.16 -6.18
CA VAL A 63 15.35 3.93 -6.96
C VAL A 63 16.67 3.48 -7.59
N ALA A 64 17.46 4.41 -8.14
CA ALA A 64 18.77 4.11 -8.71
C ALA A 64 19.76 3.59 -7.66
N TRP A 65 19.78 4.19 -6.48
CA TRP A 65 20.59 3.75 -5.35
C TRP A 65 20.23 2.32 -4.93
N LEU A 66 18.93 2.03 -4.79
CA LEU A 66 18.46 0.70 -4.42
C LEU A 66 18.80 -0.35 -5.50
N LEU A 67 18.63 0.01 -6.77
CA LEU A 67 18.99 -0.84 -7.90
C LEU A 67 20.50 -1.11 -7.92
N GLY A 68 21.32 -0.07 -7.74
CA GLY A 68 22.78 -0.19 -7.70
C GLY A 68 23.27 -1.07 -6.55
N LEU A 69 22.64 -0.93 -5.38
CA LEU A 69 22.91 -1.76 -4.22
C LEU A 69 22.56 -3.24 -4.47
N CYS A 70 21.49 -3.53 -5.20
CA CYS A 70 21.17 -4.91 -5.61
C CYS A 70 22.10 -5.42 -6.71
N TYR A 71 22.41 -4.56 -7.68
CA TYR A 71 23.21 -4.88 -8.86
C TYR A 71 24.65 -5.26 -8.50
N ALA A 72 25.32 -4.49 -7.64
CA ALA A 72 26.73 -4.71 -7.29
C ALA A 72 27.02 -6.14 -6.76
N PRO A 73 26.37 -6.64 -5.70
CA PRO A 73 26.63 -7.99 -5.18
C PRO A 73 26.20 -9.09 -6.17
N VAL A 74 25.10 -8.89 -6.89
CA VAL A 74 24.64 -9.83 -7.93
C VAL A 74 25.66 -9.93 -9.06
N TYR A 75 26.15 -8.80 -9.56
CA TYR A 75 27.13 -8.76 -10.63
C TYR A 75 28.44 -9.44 -10.22
N ILE A 76 28.94 -9.17 -9.00
CA ILE A 76 30.14 -9.83 -8.47
C ILE A 76 29.93 -11.34 -8.36
N GLY A 77 28.82 -11.78 -7.74
CA GLY A 77 28.51 -13.20 -7.57
C GLY A 77 28.38 -13.95 -8.89
N VAL A 78 27.64 -13.41 -9.86
CA VAL A 78 27.48 -14.02 -11.18
C VAL A 78 28.78 -13.99 -11.99
N SER A 79 29.57 -12.92 -11.86
CA SER A 79 30.87 -12.82 -12.56
C SER A 79 31.87 -13.89 -12.13
N LEU A 80 31.77 -14.36 -10.87
CA LEU A 80 32.58 -15.47 -10.36
C LEU A 80 32.09 -16.85 -10.86
N MET A 81 30.80 -16.99 -11.20
CA MET A 81 30.20 -18.27 -11.60
C MET A 81 30.15 -18.48 -13.11
N ALA A 82 30.00 -17.41 -13.91
CA ALA A 82 29.80 -17.47 -15.35
C ALA A 82 30.90 -16.71 -16.13
N PRO A 83 31.81 -17.42 -16.82
CA PRO A 83 32.89 -16.79 -17.58
C PRO A 83 32.41 -16.17 -18.89
N ALA A 84 31.36 -16.71 -19.52
CA ALA A 84 30.80 -16.19 -20.76
C ALA A 84 30.02 -14.88 -20.52
N SER A 85 30.25 -13.88 -21.38
CA SER A 85 29.65 -12.54 -21.23
C SER A 85 28.13 -12.56 -21.36
N THR A 86 27.57 -13.29 -22.33
CA THR A 86 26.12 -13.32 -22.60
C THR A 86 25.35 -14.00 -21.46
N GLU A 87 25.82 -15.17 -21.01
CA GLU A 87 25.19 -15.91 -19.89
C GLU A 87 25.24 -15.09 -18.61
N ARG A 88 26.35 -14.39 -18.36
CA ARG A 88 26.51 -13.49 -17.21
C ARG A 88 25.44 -12.41 -17.20
N TRP A 89 25.22 -11.70 -18.31
CA TRP A 89 24.19 -10.64 -18.35
C TRP A 89 22.78 -11.18 -18.12
N LEU A 90 22.46 -12.35 -18.66
CA LEU A 90 21.16 -12.98 -18.46
C LEU A 90 20.95 -13.40 -16.99
N LEU A 91 21.96 -14.00 -16.37
CA LEU A 91 21.94 -14.38 -14.95
C LEU A 91 21.86 -13.15 -14.04
N VAL A 92 22.59 -12.07 -14.34
CA VAL A 92 22.50 -10.80 -13.60
C VAL A 92 21.09 -10.21 -13.72
N ALA A 93 20.52 -10.15 -14.93
CA ALA A 93 19.17 -9.64 -15.15
C ALA A 93 18.12 -10.47 -14.40
N LEU A 94 18.22 -11.80 -14.44
CA LEU A 94 17.32 -12.72 -13.74
C LEU A 94 17.43 -12.57 -12.21
N ALA A 95 18.66 -12.52 -11.68
CA ALA A 95 18.88 -12.34 -10.25
C ALA A 95 18.42 -10.96 -9.77
N LEU A 96 18.65 -9.91 -10.55
CA LEU A 96 18.17 -8.56 -10.24
C LEU A 96 16.64 -8.48 -10.28
N TRP A 97 15.99 -9.15 -11.24
CA TRP A 97 14.53 -9.26 -11.29
C TRP A 97 13.94 -9.94 -10.04
N VAL A 98 14.61 -10.94 -9.49
CA VAL A 98 14.19 -11.58 -8.24
C VAL A 98 14.47 -10.67 -7.03
N LEU A 99 15.67 -10.09 -6.94
CA LEU A 99 16.13 -9.38 -5.75
C LEU A 99 15.53 -7.98 -5.61
N PHE A 100 15.28 -7.27 -6.72
CA PHE A 100 14.80 -5.90 -6.71
C PHE A 100 13.43 -5.71 -6.02
N PRO A 101 12.38 -6.52 -6.30
CA PRO A 101 11.12 -6.49 -5.54
C PRO A 101 11.33 -6.62 -4.03
N ILE A 102 12.22 -7.52 -3.62
CA ILE A 102 12.49 -7.80 -2.21
C ILE A 102 13.11 -6.56 -1.56
N ALA A 103 14.12 -5.98 -2.19
CA ALA A 103 14.77 -4.77 -1.70
C ALA A 103 13.81 -3.57 -1.65
N GLN A 104 12.95 -3.41 -2.66
CA GLN A 104 11.96 -2.32 -2.73
C GLN A 104 10.94 -2.44 -1.59
N LEU A 105 10.32 -3.62 -1.43
CA LEU A 105 9.35 -3.87 -0.37
C LEU A 105 9.95 -3.74 1.02
N SER A 106 11.20 -4.17 1.16
CA SER A 106 11.96 -4.06 2.38
C SER A 106 12.23 -2.60 2.75
N SER A 107 12.67 -1.78 1.79
CA SER A 107 12.96 -0.36 2.04
C SER A 107 11.70 0.43 2.42
N LEU A 108 10.54 0.11 1.82
CA LEU A 108 9.25 0.71 2.17
C LEU A 108 8.72 0.28 3.55
N SER A 109 9.12 -0.89 4.03
CA SER A 109 8.72 -1.41 5.35
C SER A 109 9.68 -0.98 6.47
N ALA A 110 10.86 -0.48 6.12
CA ALA A 110 11.88 -0.11 7.07
C ALA A 110 11.61 1.29 7.66
N PRO A 111 12.00 1.54 8.93
CA PRO A 111 11.91 2.88 9.52
C PRO A 111 12.93 3.86 8.90
N SER A 112 13.90 3.36 8.14
CA SER A 112 14.92 4.14 7.45
C SER A 112 15.11 3.61 6.03
N PRO A 113 15.17 4.48 5.01
CA PRO A 113 15.39 4.07 3.62
C PRO A 113 16.76 3.41 3.41
N TRP A 114 17.71 3.64 4.32
CA TRP A 114 19.08 3.12 4.27
C TRP A 114 19.21 1.65 4.68
N TYR A 115 18.11 0.98 5.05
CA TYR A 115 18.12 -0.44 5.42
C TYR A 115 17.46 -1.30 4.32
N PRO A 116 18.20 -1.65 3.26
CA PRO A 116 17.66 -2.26 2.05
C PRO A 116 17.13 -3.67 2.27
N LEU A 117 17.60 -4.39 3.28
CA LEU A 117 17.23 -5.79 3.58
C LEU A 117 16.73 -5.92 5.03
N SER A 118 15.44 -5.70 5.22
CA SER A 118 14.72 -5.96 6.45
C SER A 118 14.31 -7.44 6.49
N LEU A 119 14.79 -8.15 7.51
CA LEU A 119 14.42 -9.55 7.74
C LEU A 119 12.91 -9.71 7.99
N SER A 120 12.22 -8.65 8.42
CA SER A 120 10.77 -8.62 8.60
C SER A 120 10.01 -8.80 7.29
N ALA A 121 10.39 -8.08 6.23
CA ALA A 121 9.76 -8.21 4.91
C ALA A 121 9.99 -9.60 4.31
N LEU A 122 11.21 -10.11 4.39
CA LEU A 122 11.56 -11.48 3.97
C LEU A 122 10.74 -12.54 4.68
N ASN A 123 10.57 -12.40 6.01
CA ASN A 123 9.75 -13.34 6.78
C ASN A 123 8.28 -13.30 6.35
N ARG A 124 7.73 -12.11 6.06
CA ARG A 124 6.36 -11.97 5.52
C ARG A 124 6.21 -12.66 4.16
N MET A 125 7.19 -12.51 3.26
CA MET A 125 7.20 -13.21 1.97
C MET A 125 7.28 -14.74 2.13
N ALA A 126 8.13 -15.24 3.02
CA ALA A 126 8.31 -16.67 3.28
C ALA A 126 7.05 -17.37 3.84
N ARG A 127 6.17 -16.63 4.53
CA ARG A 127 4.90 -17.16 5.05
C ARG A 127 3.84 -17.41 3.99
N LYS A 128 3.90 -16.69 2.87
CA LYS A 128 2.91 -16.75 1.78
C LYS A 128 3.62 -16.95 0.44
N PRO A 129 4.38 -18.05 0.26
CA PRO A 129 5.18 -18.26 -0.94
C PRO A 129 4.33 -18.37 -2.20
N GLN A 130 3.07 -18.82 -2.09
CA GLN A 130 2.13 -18.87 -3.20
C GLN A 130 1.82 -17.47 -3.78
N LEU A 131 1.74 -16.45 -2.91
CA LEU A 131 1.45 -15.08 -3.34
C LEU A 131 2.67 -14.45 -4.01
N VAL A 132 3.84 -14.69 -3.43
CA VAL A 132 5.13 -14.27 -4.00
C VAL A 132 5.37 -14.95 -5.35
N PHE A 133 5.13 -16.26 -5.44
CA PHE A 133 5.22 -16.99 -6.70
C PHE A 133 4.23 -16.48 -7.74
N GLY A 134 2.98 -16.22 -7.35
CA GLY A 134 1.97 -15.62 -8.23
C GLY A 134 2.41 -14.25 -8.77
N PHE A 135 3.04 -13.42 -7.94
CA PHE A 135 3.64 -12.16 -8.37
C PHE A 135 4.77 -12.36 -9.41
N TYR A 136 5.71 -13.27 -9.16
CA TYR A 136 6.79 -13.54 -10.12
C TYR A 136 6.25 -14.12 -11.44
N LEU A 137 5.28 -15.02 -11.38
CA LEU A 137 4.64 -15.56 -12.57
C LEU A 137 3.94 -14.46 -13.39
N LEU A 138 3.24 -13.54 -12.72
CA LEU A 138 2.50 -12.46 -13.39
C LEU A 138 3.40 -11.30 -13.85
N SER A 139 4.55 -11.10 -13.21
CA SER A 139 5.55 -10.09 -13.61
C SER A 139 6.45 -10.56 -14.76
N LEU A 140 6.56 -11.86 -15.02
CA LEU A 140 7.34 -12.41 -16.15
C LEU A 140 6.90 -11.85 -17.52
N PRO A 141 5.60 -11.83 -17.90
CA PRO A 141 5.19 -11.20 -19.16
C PRO A 141 5.43 -9.69 -19.18
N VAL A 142 5.34 -9.01 -18.02
CA VAL A 142 5.66 -7.58 -17.91
C VAL A 142 7.15 -7.34 -18.11
N LEU A 143 8.02 -8.22 -17.59
CA LEU A 143 9.45 -8.18 -17.83
C LEU A 143 9.79 -8.46 -19.30
N GLY A 144 9.10 -9.43 -19.93
CA GLY A 144 9.18 -9.67 -21.37
C GLY A 144 8.81 -8.43 -22.18
N LEU A 145 7.71 -7.76 -21.81
CA LEU A 145 7.30 -6.51 -22.43
C LEU A 145 8.37 -5.41 -22.27
N LEU A 146 8.90 -5.23 -21.05
CA LEU A 146 9.94 -4.24 -20.75
C LEU A 146 11.23 -4.49 -21.54
N THR A 147 11.68 -5.74 -21.63
CA THR A 147 12.90 -6.12 -22.35
C THR A 147 12.75 -5.93 -23.86
N VAL A 148 11.62 -6.35 -24.44
CA VAL A 148 11.31 -6.14 -25.87
C VAL A 148 11.17 -4.65 -26.18
N ALA A 149 10.49 -3.89 -25.33
CA ALA A 149 10.32 -2.45 -25.48
C ALA A 149 11.66 -1.72 -25.37
N TRP A 150 12.48 -2.03 -24.37
CA TRP A 150 13.82 -1.47 -24.21
C TRP A 150 14.71 -1.76 -25.43
N TYR A 151 14.72 -3.02 -25.88
CA TYR A 151 15.47 -3.44 -27.06
C TYR A 151 14.99 -2.70 -28.32
N GLY A 152 13.67 -2.60 -28.52
CA GLY A 152 13.06 -1.91 -29.65
C GLY A 152 13.32 -0.40 -29.67
N SER A 153 13.31 0.25 -28.50
CA SER A 153 13.54 1.69 -28.37
C SER A 153 15.01 2.07 -28.51
N PHE A 154 15.91 1.34 -27.83
CA PHE A 154 17.29 1.78 -27.66
C PHE A 154 18.33 0.90 -28.33
N LEU A 155 18.13 -0.40 -28.56
CA LEU A 155 19.21 -1.25 -29.11
C LEU A 155 19.04 -1.51 -30.60
N ARG A 156 17.80 -1.60 -31.08
CA ARG A 156 17.53 -1.89 -32.48
C ARG A 156 17.82 -0.66 -33.35
N ARG A 157 18.78 -0.80 -34.28
CA ARG A 157 18.89 0.10 -35.44
C ARG A 157 17.72 -0.25 -36.37
N GLY A 158 16.72 0.61 -36.48
CA GLY A 158 15.49 0.31 -37.21
C GLY A 158 14.62 1.53 -37.46
N SER A 159 13.45 1.31 -38.03
CA SER A 159 12.49 2.36 -38.34
C SER A 159 12.05 3.11 -37.07
N LEU A 160 12.18 4.44 -37.08
CA LEU A 160 11.71 5.38 -36.06
C LEU A 160 10.32 5.05 -35.48
N PRO A 161 9.27 4.72 -36.26
CA PRO A 161 7.94 4.42 -35.69
C PRO A 161 7.95 3.23 -34.72
N ILE A 162 8.76 2.19 -34.97
CA ILE A 162 8.89 1.04 -34.06
C ILE A 162 9.56 1.47 -32.75
N ALA A 163 10.59 2.32 -32.82
CA ALA A 163 11.31 2.78 -31.63
C ALA A 163 10.43 3.67 -30.73
N VAL A 164 9.59 4.52 -31.34
CA VAL A 164 8.58 5.33 -30.64
C VAL A 164 7.50 4.45 -30.03
N ALA A 165 6.92 3.51 -30.79
CA ALA A 165 5.92 2.58 -30.25
C ALA A 165 6.47 1.76 -29.07
N ALA A 166 7.73 1.32 -29.18
CA ALA A 166 8.42 0.63 -28.10
C ALA A 166 8.60 1.53 -26.85
N ALA A 167 8.79 2.85 -27.01
CA ALA A 167 8.92 3.77 -25.88
C ALA A 167 7.62 3.88 -25.06
N PHE A 168 6.46 3.86 -25.75
CA PHE A 168 5.14 3.80 -25.11
C PHE A 168 4.89 2.49 -24.36
N LEU A 169 5.34 1.37 -24.94
CA LEU A 169 5.25 0.06 -24.29
C LEU A 169 6.19 -0.04 -23.08
N LEU A 170 7.36 0.62 -23.13
CA LEU A 170 8.31 0.65 -22.03
C LEU A 170 7.72 1.33 -20.80
N THR A 171 7.17 2.54 -20.96
CA THR A 171 6.53 3.29 -19.86
C THR A 171 5.30 2.55 -19.32
N LEU A 172 4.49 1.94 -20.20
CA LEU A 172 3.35 1.11 -19.79
C LEU A 172 3.79 -0.09 -18.94
N GLY A 173 4.85 -0.78 -19.37
CA GLY A 173 5.43 -1.90 -18.64
C GLY A 173 5.91 -1.50 -17.24
N VAL A 174 6.52 -0.31 -17.10
CA VAL A 174 6.98 0.20 -15.81
C VAL A 174 5.78 0.45 -14.87
N PHE A 175 4.70 1.04 -15.38
CA PHE A 175 3.51 1.33 -14.58
C PHE A 175 2.77 0.06 -14.15
N LEU A 176 2.66 -0.92 -15.06
CA LEU A 176 2.13 -2.24 -14.74
C LEU A 176 2.95 -2.94 -13.66
N TYR A 177 4.27 -2.88 -13.77
CA TYR A 177 5.18 -3.46 -12.78
C TYR A 177 5.03 -2.78 -11.41
N ALA A 178 4.96 -1.44 -11.37
CA ALA A 178 4.69 -0.67 -10.15
C ALA A 178 3.40 -1.12 -9.45
N ARG A 179 2.32 -1.27 -10.24
CA ARG A 179 1.01 -1.70 -9.76
C ARG A 179 1.05 -3.12 -9.19
N LEU A 180 1.71 -4.06 -9.88
CA LEU A 180 1.89 -5.43 -9.40
C LEU A 180 2.65 -5.47 -8.07
N LEU A 181 3.73 -4.68 -7.97
CA LEU A 181 4.56 -4.61 -6.78
C LEU A 181 3.83 -3.96 -5.60
N GLY A 182 3.06 -2.89 -5.85
CA GLY A 182 2.21 -2.26 -4.85
C GLY A 182 1.10 -3.20 -4.33
N ARG A 183 0.51 -4.04 -5.19
CA ARG A 183 -0.43 -5.08 -4.75
C ARG A 183 0.23 -6.12 -3.87
N LEU A 184 1.44 -6.55 -4.23
CA LEU A 184 2.22 -7.45 -3.39
C LEU A 184 2.51 -6.81 -2.02
N ALA A 185 2.89 -5.53 -1.98
CA ALA A 185 3.09 -4.78 -0.75
C ALA A 185 1.83 -4.75 0.13
N TYR A 186 0.68 -4.40 -0.44
CA TYR A 186 -0.61 -4.37 0.25
C TYR A 186 -0.94 -5.72 0.89
N VAL A 187 -0.77 -6.81 0.14
CA VAL A 187 -1.02 -8.17 0.62
C VAL A 187 -0.10 -8.55 1.77
N LEU A 188 1.19 -8.22 1.65
CA LEU A 188 2.17 -8.50 2.71
C LEU A 188 1.97 -7.63 3.94
N ALA A 189 1.39 -6.44 3.81
CA ALA A 189 1.05 -5.57 4.94
C ALA A 189 -0.07 -6.16 5.81
N VAL A 190 -1.01 -6.91 5.22
CA VAL A 190 -2.10 -7.59 5.94
C VAL A 190 -1.62 -8.86 6.66
N VAL A 191 -0.47 -9.42 6.28
CA VAL A 191 0.09 -10.62 6.94
C VAL A 191 0.77 -10.21 8.25
N GLU A 192 0.17 -10.56 9.39
CA GLU A 192 0.77 -10.35 10.72
C GLU A 192 2.23 -10.84 10.77
N PRO A 193 3.20 -10.07 11.30
CA PRO A 193 4.61 -10.50 11.36
C PRO A 193 4.86 -11.66 12.35
N LEU A 194 5.74 -12.63 12.01
CA LEU A 194 6.07 -13.81 12.88
C LEU A 194 6.92 -13.40 14.08
N LEU A 195 7.74 -12.37 13.87
CA LEU A 195 8.76 -11.94 14.82
C LEU A 195 8.33 -10.74 15.66
N GLU A 196 7.12 -10.20 15.44
CA GLU A 196 6.42 -9.59 16.56
C GLU A 196 5.96 -10.73 17.47
N ARG A 197 6.96 -11.31 18.13
CA ARG A 197 6.83 -12.08 19.36
C ARG A 197 5.97 -11.18 20.22
N ARG A 198 4.65 -11.44 20.23
CA ARG A 198 3.62 -10.63 20.90
C ARG A 198 4.31 -10.11 22.12
N ARG A 199 4.76 -8.85 22.10
CA ARG A 199 5.55 -8.32 23.21
C ARG A 199 4.59 -8.50 24.34
N LYS A 200 4.80 -9.53 25.17
CA LYS A 200 3.80 -10.03 26.12
C LYS A 200 3.39 -8.77 26.82
N LYS A 201 2.19 -8.26 26.49
CA LYS A 201 1.78 -6.89 26.83
C LYS A 201 2.08 -6.83 28.29
N LYS A 202 3.17 -6.13 28.68
CA LYS A 202 3.83 -6.31 30.00
C LYS A 202 2.65 -6.27 30.93
N ARG A 203 2.29 -7.43 31.51
CA ARG A 203 0.94 -7.65 32.06
C ARG A 203 0.78 -6.43 32.95
N ARG A 204 -0.14 -5.51 32.58
CA ARG A 204 -0.32 -4.29 33.39
C ARG A 204 -0.38 -4.84 34.79
N PRO A 205 0.54 -4.44 35.70
CA PRO A 205 0.63 -5.05 37.01
C PRO A 205 -0.80 -5.19 37.48
N THR A 206 -1.24 -6.44 37.66
CA THR A 206 -2.60 -6.72 38.10
C THR A 206 -2.81 -5.75 39.24
N PRO A 207 -3.86 -4.88 39.21
CA PRO A 207 -4.07 -3.94 40.29
C PRO A 207 -3.93 -4.77 41.56
N VAL A 208 -2.85 -4.50 42.31
CA VAL A 208 -2.64 -5.17 43.57
C VAL A 208 -3.86 -4.74 44.34
N ASP A 209 -4.67 -5.70 44.79
CA ASP A 209 -5.79 -5.44 45.68
C ASP A 209 -5.19 -4.87 46.97
N LEU A 210 -4.97 -3.56 46.92
CA LEU A 210 -4.53 -2.77 48.04
C LEU A 210 -5.62 -2.97 49.10
N PRO A 211 -5.28 -3.40 50.33
CA PRO A 211 -6.26 -3.62 51.38
C PRO A 211 -7.17 -2.39 51.49
N ALA A 212 -8.45 -2.59 51.79
CA ALA A 212 -9.48 -1.54 51.75
C ALA A 212 -9.06 -0.22 52.46
N ALA A 213 -8.20 -0.32 53.48
CA ALA A 213 -7.59 0.83 54.16
C ALA A 213 -6.69 1.69 53.24
N ALA A 214 -5.89 1.09 52.37
CA ALA A 214 -5.03 1.81 51.42
C ALA A 214 -5.82 2.42 50.24
N GLN A 215 -6.90 1.77 49.78
CA GLN A 215 -7.83 2.38 48.82
C GLN A 215 -8.60 3.56 49.44
N ALA A 216 -8.98 3.48 50.72
CA ALA A 216 -9.58 4.59 51.43
C ALA A 216 -8.62 5.79 51.59
N CYS A 217 -7.32 5.55 51.78
CA CYS A 217 -6.30 6.59 51.78
C CYS A 217 -6.10 7.21 50.39
N LEU A 218 -6.15 6.42 49.32
CA LEU A 218 -6.02 6.92 47.95
C LEU A 218 -7.21 7.82 47.55
N ASN A 219 -8.42 7.45 47.97
CA ASN A 219 -9.63 8.25 47.72
C ASN A 219 -9.67 9.55 48.54
N LYS A 220 -8.85 9.67 49.59
CA LYS A 220 -8.67 10.90 50.37
C LYS A 220 -7.50 11.76 49.88
N ALA A 221 -6.69 11.28 48.94
CA ALA A 221 -5.65 12.09 48.35
C ALA A 221 -6.31 13.23 47.55
N PRO A 222 -5.83 14.48 47.69
CA PRO A 222 -6.26 15.58 46.83
C PRO A 222 -6.13 15.15 45.36
N PRO A 223 -7.06 15.53 44.48
CA PRO A 223 -6.93 15.25 43.05
C PRO A 223 -5.54 15.70 42.59
N PRO A 224 -4.82 14.89 41.78
CA PRO A 224 -3.51 15.29 41.30
C PRO A 224 -3.61 16.68 40.66
N PRO A 225 -2.68 17.60 40.97
CA PRO A 225 -2.74 18.96 40.46
C PRO A 225 -2.88 18.92 38.94
N ARG A 226 -3.79 19.74 38.41
CA ARG A 226 -4.01 19.76 36.96
C ARG A 226 -2.70 20.17 36.31
N ILE A 227 -2.43 19.65 35.11
CA ILE A 227 -1.17 19.96 34.39
C ILE A 227 -1.02 21.48 34.18
N ALA A 228 -2.15 22.20 34.12
CA ALA A 228 -2.21 23.66 34.07
C ALA A 228 -1.72 24.38 35.34
N ASP A 229 -1.75 23.70 36.50
CA ASP A 229 -1.35 24.26 37.80
C ASP A 229 0.13 24.01 38.11
N LEU A 230 0.84 23.26 37.25
CA LEU A 230 2.26 23.01 37.43
C LEU A 230 3.07 24.26 37.04
N PRO A 231 4.06 24.67 37.84
CA PRO A 231 4.90 25.81 37.51
C PRO A 231 5.62 25.57 36.18
N PRO A 232 5.80 26.62 35.35
CA PRO A 232 6.41 26.48 34.04
C PRO A 232 7.83 25.93 34.16
N ILE A 233 8.15 24.93 33.35
CA ILE A 233 9.47 24.32 33.35
C ILE A 233 10.40 25.26 32.56
N GLN A 234 11.37 25.84 33.24
CA GLN A 234 12.40 26.65 32.59
C GLN A 234 13.40 25.73 31.91
N THR A 235 13.42 25.78 30.58
CA THR A 235 14.48 25.14 29.81
C THR A 235 15.54 26.19 29.46
N PRO A 236 16.83 25.87 29.56
CA PRO A 236 17.91 26.85 29.38
C PRO A 236 18.03 27.41 27.95
N LEU A 237 17.39 26.78 26.96
CA LEU A 237 17.44 27.18 25.54
C LEU A 237 16.15 27.86 25.06
N ASP A 238 14.98 27.45 25.55
CA ASP A 238 13.68 27.92 25.03
C ASP A 238 12.88 28.76 26.05
N GLY A 239 13.45 29.06 27.21
CA GLY A 239 12.78 29.82 28.25
C GLY A 239 11.71 29.02 28.99
N ALA A 240 10.77 29.72 29.63
CA ALA A 240 9.69 29.12 30.40
C ALA A 240 8.64 28.51 29.46
N ILE A 241 8.72 27.19 29.25
CA ILE A 241 7.69 26.45 28.52
C ILE A 241 6.58 26.13 29.53
N SER A 242 5.44 26.83 29.43
CA SER A 242 4.24 26.40 30.13
C SER A 242 3.71 25.13 29.45
N GLY A 243 3.25 24.16 30.25
CA GLY A 243 2.72 22.91 29.71
C GLY A 243 1.67 23.23 28.65
N TYR A 244 1.74 22.55 27.50
CA TYR A 244 0.79 22.72 26.41
C TYR A 244 -0.62 22.77 27.00
N ALA A 245 -1.31 23.89 26.80
CA ALA A 245 -2.74 23.94 27.03
C ALA A 245 -3.33 22.95 26.02
N LEU A 246 -3.43 21.69 26.43
CA LEU A 246 -4.44 20.79 25.91
C LEU A 246 -5.71 21.59 26.15
N GLN A 247 -6.19 22.26 25.10
CA GLN A 247 -7.56 22.70 25.08
C GLN A 247 -8.33 21.43 25.39
N GLU A 248 -8.84 21.34 26.63
CA GLU A 248 -9.93 20.46 26.98
C GLU A 248 -11.07 20.98 26.12
N GLU A 249 -11.03 20.61 24.83
CA GLU A 249 -12.10 20.82 23.89
C GLU A 249 -13.30 20.25 24.62
N SER A 250 -14.15 21.19 25.02
CA SER A 250 -15.19 21.05 25.99
C SER A 250 -15.83 19.69 25.76
N ARG A 251 -15.61 18.76 26.68
CA ARG A 251 -16.49 17.61 26.80
C ARG A 251 -17.80 18.17 27.33
N GLU A 252 -18.45 19.01 26.52
CA GLU A 252 -19.84 19.34 26.62
C GLU A 252 -20.51 17.99 26.75
N THR A 253 -21.01 17.77 27.95
CA THR A 253 -22.05 16.85 28.28
C THR A 253 -22.90 16.65 27.02
N PHE A 254 -22.73 15.52 26.34
CA PHE A 254 -23.71 15.01 25.38
C PHE A 254 -24.96 14.74 26.21
N GLN A 255 -25.69 15.82 26.49
CA GLN A 255 -27.01 15.81 27.06
C GLN A 255 -27.85 15.09 26.01
N ALA A 256 -28.35 13.92 26.38
CA ALA A 256 -29.09 13.04 25.49
C ALA A 256 -30.17 13.84 24.74
N ALA A 257 -29.93 14.09 23.45
CA ALA A 257 -30.92 14.71 22.60
C ALA A 257 -32.14 13.77 22.53
N PRO A 258 -33.36 14.28 22.78
CA PRO A 258 -34.56 13.47 22.66
C PRO A 258 -34.69 12.98 21.21
N ALA A 259 -35.06 11.71 21.06
CA ALA A 259 -35.19 11.01 19.79
C ALA A 259 -36.13 11.76 18.83
N THR A 260 -35.57 12.63 17.99
CA THR A 260 -36.28 13.21 16.86
C THR A 260 -36.34 12.18 15.74
N ARG A 261 -37.57 11.68 15.58
CA ARG A 261 -38.12 10.94 14.45
C ARG A 261 -37.69 11.64 13.14
N ARG A 262 -36.66 11.11 12.47
CA ARG A 262 -36.25 11.57 11.13
C ARG A 262 -37.37 11.24 10.15
N LEU A 263 -38.17 12.26 9.83
CA LEU A 263 -38.99 12.32 8.62
C LEU A 263 -38.08 12.34 7.39
N MET A 264 -38.49 11.59 6.38
CA MET A 264 -37.91 11.63 5.03
C MET A 264 -38.03 13.07 4.51
N ALA A 265 -36.89 13.67 4.18
CA ALA A 265 -36.84 14.86 3.36
C ALA A 265 -36.45 14.43 1.95
N GLU A 266 -37.45 14.56 1.10
CA GLU A 266 -37.45 14.75 -0.34
C GLU A 266 -36.20 15.53 -0.82
N ILE A 267 -35.50 14.97 -1.80
CA ILE A 267 -34.36 15.61 -2.45
C ILE A 267 -34.95 16.41 -3.61
N ASP A 268 -35.23 17.69 -3.37
CA ASP A 268 -35.38 18.67 -4.43
C ASP A 268 -33.99 19.01 -4.98
N THR A 269 -33.90 18.94 -6.30
CA THR A 269 -32.68 19.17 -7.07
C THR A 269 -32.68 20.63 -7.47
N GLU A 270 -32.02 21.50 -6.70
CA GLU A 270 -31.76 22.88 -7.13
C GLU A 270 -30.52 22.91 -8.04
N GLU A 271 -30.78 23.34 -9.26
CA GLU A 271 -29.83 23.65 -10.33
C GLU A 271 -29.07 24.93 -10.00
N ASP A 272 -27.75 24.83 -9.81
CA ASP A 272 -26.86 26.00 -9.81
C ASP A 272 -26.55 26.38 -11.26
N SER A 273 -27.28 27.38 -11.77
CA SER A 273 -26.95 28.14 -12.97
C SER A 273 -25.99 29.29 -12.61
N PRO A 274 -24.87 29.50 -13.33
CA PRO A 274 -24.07 30.70 -13.18
C PRO A 274 -24.71 31.87 -13.92
N SER A 275 -25.08 32.91 -13.18
CA SER A 275 -25.49 34.21 -13.72
C SER A 275 -24.36 34.87 -14.51
N SER A 276 -24.63 35.14 -15.78
CA SER A 276 -23.87 36.05 -16.64
C SER A 276 -24.80 37.16 -17.09
N GLU A 277 -24.41 38.41 -16.84
CA GLU A 277 -25.09 39.65 -17.21
C GLU A 277 -23.95 40.70 -17.36
N LEU A 278 -23.76 41.55 -18.37
CA LEU A 278 -24.39 41.91 -19.64
C LEU A 278 -23.35 42.76 -20.39
N THR A 279 -23.11 42.55 -21.69
CA THR A 279 -23.22 43.61 -22.73
C THR A 279 -23.04 43.05 -24.15
N PRO A 280 -23.73 43.61 -25.17
CA PRO A 280 -23.94 42.96 -26.46
C PRO A 280 -23.07 43.54 -27.58
N SER A 281 -22.79 42.72 -28.60
CA SER A 281 -22.63 43.22 -29.98
C SER A 281 -22.99 42.11 -31.00
N PRO A 282 -23.68 42.42 -32.10
CA PRO A 282 -24.38 41.46 -32.95
C PRO A 282 -23.54 41.00 -34.15
N GLY A 283 -23.78 39.78 -34.65
CA GLY A 283 -23.35 39.42 -36.00
C GLY A 283 -23.41 37.93 -36.34
N SER A 284 -24.38 37.57 -37.19
CA SER A 284 -24.39 36.48 -38.19
C SER A 284 -24.18 35.04 -37.69
N GLU A 285 -25.23 34.21 -37.60
CA GLU A 285 -25.88 33.45 -38.69
C GLU A 285 -25.16 32.13 -39.08
N SER A 286 -26.02 31.12 -39.30
CA SER A 286 -25.78 29.76 -39.81
C SER A 286 -25.14 28.77 -38.81
N GLY A 287 -25.70 27.59 -38.51
CA GLY A 287 -26.75 26.80 -39.15
C GLY A 287 -26.26 25.36 -39.29
N GLN A 288 -27.05 24.39 -38.81
CA GLN A 288 -26.98 22.89 -38.91
C GLN A 288 -26.93 22.26 -37.50
N SER A 289 -27.99 21.66 -36.93
CA SER A 289 -28.95 20.65 -37.41
C SER A 289 -28.34 19.31 -37.81
N THR A 290 -28.27 18.39 -36.83
CA THR A 290 -28.55 16.93 -36.91
C THR A 290 -28.67 16.47 -35.45
N ARG A 291 -29.82 16.20 -34.84
CA ARG A 291 -30.88 15.20 -35.06
C ARG A 291 -30.42 13.73 -34.98
N SER A 292 -30.69 13.14 -33.80
CA SER A 292 -31.25 11.80 -33.54
C SER A 292 -30.35 10.55 -33.61
N SER A 293 -30.21 9.86 -32.47
CA SER A 293 -30.95 8.61 -32.15
C SER A 293 -30.53 8.11 -30.76
N ARG A 294 -31.46 8.04 -29.78
CA ARG A 294 -32.18 6.83 -29.36
C ARG A 294 -31.28 5.62 -29.08
N PHE A 295 -30.99 5.38 -27.79
CA PHE A 295 -30.85 4.02 -27.27
C PHE A 295 -31.45 3.97 -25.85
N SER A 296 -32.57 3.24 -25.73
CA SER A 296 -33.18 2.86 -24.46
C SER A 296 -32.36 1.74 -23.79
N PRO A 297 -32.35 1.67 -22.44
CA PRO A 297 -31.66 0.62 -21.71
C PRO A 297 -32.54 -0.63 -21.58
N ALA A 298 -32.02 -1.78 -22.00
CA ALA A 298 -32.62 -3.08 -21.77
C ALA A 298 -32.24 -3.59 -20.36
N GLU A 299 -33.22 -3.60 -19.47
CA GLU A 299 -33.67 -4.76 -18.70
C GLU A 299 -32.60 -5.70 -18.10
N ALA A 300 -32.36 -5.56 -16.79
CA ALA A 300 -31.57 -6.49 -15.99
C ALA A 300 -32.43 -7.70 -15.55
N PRO A 301 -31.92 -8.95 -15.66
CA PRO A 301 -32.69 -10.12 -15.24
C PRO A 301 -32.68 -10.32 -13.71
N PRO A 302 -33.76 -10.91 -13.13
CA PRO A 302 -33.87 -11.14 -11.70
C PRO A 302 -32.96 -12.29 -11.24
N ARG A 303 -32.13 -12.01 -10.24
CA ARG A 303 -31.20 -12.98 -9.65
C ARG A 303 -31.97 -13.97 -8.74
N ARG A 304 -32.11 -15.20 -9.24
CA ARG A 304 -32.70 -16.37 -8.56
C ARG A 304 -32.04 -16.60 -7.19
N ARG A 305 -32.81 -16.50 -6.11
CA ARG A 305 -32.45 -16.97 -4.77
C ARG A 305 -32.46 -18.51 -4.76
N THR A 306 -31.28 -19.12 -4.78
CA THR A 306 -31.14 -20.56 -4.50
C THR A 306 -31.12 -20.76 -2.99
N VAL A 307 -32.23 -21.24 -2.45
CA VAL A 307 -32.33 -21.78 -1.09
C VAL A 307 -31.63 -23.13 -1.08
N SER A 308 -30.47 -23.22 -0.41
CA SER A 308 -29.83 -24.50 -0.12
C SER A 308 -29.98 -24.83 1.37
N ASN A 309 -30.80 -25.85 1.64
CA ASN A 309 -30.95 -26.56 2.90
C ASN A 309 -29.59 -27.02 3.48
N PRO A 310 -29.36 -26.90 4.80
CA PRO A 310 -28.26 -27.59 5.45
C PRO A 310 -28.69 -29.02 5.82
N LYS A 311 -28.23 -30.01 5.04
CA LYS A 311 -28.20 -31.40 5.49
C LYS A 311 -26.98 -31.59 6.40
N GLU A 312 -27.26 -31.57 7.69
CA GLU A 312 -26.82 -32.58 8.67
C GLU A 312 -25.68 -33.51 8.20
N SER A 313 -24.47 -33.26 8.73
CA SER A 313 -23.40 -34.26 8.71
C SER A 313 -22.91 -34.49 10.13
N THR A 314 -23.51 -35.51 10.73
CA THR A 314 -23.06 -36.21 11.93
C THR A 314 -21.64 -36.71 11.69
N ARG A 315 -20.64 -36.09 12.33
CA ARG A 315 -19.27 -36.59 12.33
C ARG A 315 -18.85 -36.99 13.74
N THR A 316 -18.89 -38.30 13.95
CA THR A 316 -18.37 -39.06 15.08
C THR A 316 -16.97 -38.62 15.50
N ARG A 317 -16.89 -38.12 16.73
CA ARG A 317 -15.67 -37.76 17.47
C ARG A 317 -14.97 -39.05 17.93
N ARG A 318 -13.98 -39.51 17.16
CA ARG A 318 -13.11 -40.63 17.52
C ARG A 318 -12.00 -40.11 18.44
N SER A 319 -12.06 -40.50 19.70
CA SER A 319 -11.07 -40.24 20.74
C SER A 319 -9.74 -40.96 20.41
N ARG A 320 -8.72 -40.18 20.03
CA ARG A 320 -7.33 -40.65 20.03
C ARG A 320 -6.67 -40.18 21.32
N ARG A 321 -6.50 -41.14 22.21
CA ARG A 321 -5.78 -41.07 23.49
C ARG A 321 -4.30 -40.93 23.16
N GLU A 322 -3.75 -39.74 23.31
CA GLU A 322 -2.29 -39.52 23.36
C GLU A 322 -1.90 -39.30 24.82
N GLN A 323 -1.16 -40.28 25.36
CA GLN A 323 -0.45 -40.18 26.62
C GLN A 323 0.74 -39.23 26.45
N PRO A 324 0.87 -38.17 27.28
CA PRO A 324 2.14 -37.50 27.42
C PRO A 324 3.05 -38.26 28.40
N ALA A 325 4.31 -38.42 27.99
CA ALA A 325 5.40 -38.98 28.78
C ALA A 325 5.74 -38.11 30.01
N PRO A 326 6.18 -38.71 31.13
CA PRO A 326 6.50 -37.96 32.35
C PRO A 326 7.85 -37.25 32.21
N LEU A 327 7.80 -35.92 32.11
CA LEU A 327 8.98 -35.07 32.28
C LEU A 327 9.27 -34.92 33.78
N ARG A 328 10.39 -35.50 34.17
CA ARG A 328 10.97 -35.51 35.52
C ARG A 328 11.55 -34.12 35.82
N THR A 329 10.74 -33.23 36.40
CA THR A 329 11.23 -31.98 36.99
C THR A 329 11.71 -32.23 38.41
N ALA A 330 12.98 -31.94 38.65
CA ALA A 330 13.58 -31.88 39.97
C ALA A 330 12.83 -30.84 40.81
N ARG A 331 12.28 -31.32 41.92
CA ARG A 331 11.51 -30.60 42.93
C ARG A 331 12.52 -29.76 43.74
N LEU A 332 12.49 -28.45 43.59
CA LEU A 332 12.98 -27.54 44.62
C LEU A 332 11.82 -27.42 45.62
N GLU A 333 12.05 -27.88 46.85
CA GLU A 333 11.11 -27.79 47.96
C GLU A 333 11.18 -26.37 48.54
N ASP A 334 10.40 -25.45 47.96
CA ASP A 334 9.99 -24.24 48.67
C ASP A 334 8.70 -24.60 49.43
N GLN A 335 8.83 -24.66 50.76
CA GLN A 335 7.73 -24.84 51.71
C GLN A 335 6.84 -23.59 51.69
N ASP A 336 5.88 -23.55 50.77
CA ASP A 336 4.75 -22.64 50.87
C ASP A 336 3.73 -23.25 51.83
N GLU A 337 3.81 -22.81 53.09
CA GLU A 337 3.03 -23.23 54.25
C GLU A 337 1.60 -22.64 54.23
N ASP A 338 0.91 -22.68 53.08
CA ASP A 338 -0.43 -22.13 52.90
C ASP A 338 -1.33 -23.05 52.02
N ASP A 339 -1.16 -24.36 52.19
CA ASP A 339 -2.06 -25.42 51.67
C ASP A 339 -3.37 -25.48 52.49
N THR A 340 -4.07 -24.36 52.63
CA THR A 340 -5.50 -24.42 52.95
C THR A 340 -6.24 -24.75 51.66
N PRO A 341 -6.92 -25.91 51.56
CA PRO A 341 -7.71 -26.23 50.38
C PRO A 341 -8.80 -25.17 50.28
N TYR A 342 -8.68 -24.25 49.30
CA TYR A 342 -9.79 -23.39 48.93
C TYR A 342 -10.96 -24.31 48.60
N SER A 343 -11.95 -24.34 49.49
CA SER A 343 -13.21 -25.01 49.24
C SER A 343 -13.85 -24.26 48.08
N VAL A 344 -13.66 -24.79 46.86
CA VAL A 344 -14.44 -24.42 45.70
C VAL A 344 -15.85 -24.84 46.06
N GLN A 345 -16.61 -23.91 46.65
CA GLN A 345 -18.03 -24.08 46.84
C GLN A 345 -18.57 -24.30 45.43
N GLU A 346 -18.98 -25.54 45.15
CA GLU A 346 -19.78 -25.83 43.98
C GLU A 346 -20.96 -24.86 44.08
N PRO A 347 -21.15 -23.95 43.11
CA PRO A 347 -22.29 -23.07 43.16
C PRO A 347 -23.51 -23.99 43.19
N GLU A 348 -24.26 -23.95 44.29
CA GLU A 348 -25.61 -24.51 44.34
C GLU A 348 -26.42 -23.75 43.29
N VAL A 349 -26.35 -24.22 42.05
CA VAL A 349 -27.19 -23.74 40.97
C VAL A 349 -28.56 -24.35 41.24
N THR A 350 -29.33 -23.65 42.07
CA THR A 350 -30.73 -23.92 42.33
C THR A 350 -31.45 -24.04 40.99
N THR A 351 -31.75 -25.28 40.60
CA THR A 351 -32.13 -25.66 39.23
C THR A 351 -33.54 -25.19 38.84
N GLY A 352 -34.19 -24.38 39.67
CA GLY A 352 -35.60 -23.96 39.54
C GLY A 352 -35.81 -22.55 39.02
N GLN A 353 -34.76 -21.77 38.79
CA GLN A 353 -34.90 -20.39 38.29
C GLN A 353 -34.26 -20.28 36.89
N LEU A 354 -34.88 -20.95 35.92
CA LEU A 354 -34.60 -20.64 34.51
C LEU A 354 -34.94 -19.17 34.31
N ALA A 355 -33.91 -18.37 34.04
CA ALA A 355 -34.10 -16.99 33.61
C ALA A 355 -35.12 -16.99 32.45
N PRO A 356 -36.14 -16.13 32.51
CA PRO A 356 -37.18 -16.10 31.49
C PRO A 356 -36.53 -15.99 30.11
N PRO A 357 -37.06 -16.69 29.08
CA PRO A 357 -36.44 -16.77 27.76
C PRO A 357 -36.22 -15.40 27.08
N GLU A 358 -36.86 -14.34 27.58
CA GLU A 358 -36.64 -12.95 27.18
C GLU A 358 -35.31 -12.36 27.69
N ALA A 359 -34.82 -12.79 28.85
CA ALA A 359 -33.53 -12.35 29.42
C ALA A 359 -32.31 -12.97 28.72
N LEU A 360 -32.53 -14.04 27.94
CA LEU A 360 -31.50 -14.66 27.10
C LEU A 360 -31.37 -13.98 25.73
N GLN A 361 -32.26 -13.04 25.41
CA GLN A 361 -32.13 -12.31 24.16
C GLN A 361 -31.01 -11.27 24.27
N PRO A 362 -30.00 -11.31 23.38
CA PRO A 362 -28.92 -10.32 23.40
C PRO A 362 -29.53 -8.93 23.25
N THR A 363 -29.07 -8.02 24.10
CA THR A 363 -29.49 -6.61 24.13
C THR A 363 -29.29 -5.98 22.75
N PRO A 364 -30.08 -4.95 22.39
CA PRO A 364 -29.99 -4.31 21.07
C PRO A 364 -28.57 -3.81 20.75
N ASP A 365 -27.80 -3.41 21.76
CA ASP A 365 -26.39 -3.01 21.59
C ASP A 365 -25.46 -4.20 21.33
N GLU A 366 -25.68 -5.35 21.98
CA GLU A 366 -24.97 -6.59 21.65
C GLU A 366 -25.33 -7.10 20.25
N ARG A 367 -26.58 -6.92 19.82
CA ARG A 367 -26.99 -7.20 18.43
C ARG A 367 -26.31 -6.24 17.47
N ARG A 368 -26.13 -4.95 17.80
CA ARG A 368 -25.35 -4.01 16.99
C ARG A 368 -23.86 -4.35 16.94
N LEU A 369 -23.29 -4.85 18.03
CA LEU A 369 -21.90 -5.31 18.06
C LEU A 369 -21.70 -6.63 17.30
N ARG A 370 -22.68 -7.54 17.32
CA ARG A 370 -22.68 -8.80 16.55
C ARG A 370 -23.04 -8.60 15.07
N CYS A 371 -23.89 -7.63 14.77
CA CYS A 371 -24.23 -7.18 13.40
C CYS A 371 -23.29 -6.07 12.92
N ARG A 372 -22.18 -5.81 13.63
CA ARG A 372 -21.16 -4.93 13.11
C ARG A 372 -20.60 -5.64 11.88
N ASP A 373 -20.87 -5.09 10.69
CA ASP A 373 -20.43 -5.58 9.38
C ASP A 373 -18.89 -5.62 9.21
N ASP A 374 -18.15 -5.53 10.32
CA ASP A 374 -16.71 -5.77 10.47
C ASP A 374 -16.34 -7.25 10.29
N ALA A 375 -17.27 -8.10 9.81
CA ALA A 375 -16.94 -9.43 9.35
C ALA A 375 -15.73 -9.29 8.40
N PRO A 376 -14.60 -9.97 8.68
CA PRO A 376 -13.36 -9.74 7.97
C PRO A 376 -13.63 -9.89 6.48
N THR A 377 -13.50 -8.79 5.74
CA THR A 377 -13.84 -8.76 4.32
C THR A 377 -13.25 -9.98 3.65
N THR A 378 -14.11 -10.83 3.08
CA THR A 378 -13.70 -12.11 2.49
C THR A 378 -12.54 -11.85 1.55
N GLN A 379 -11.43 -12.57 1.75
CA GLN A 379 -10.16 -12.36 1.04
C GLN A 379 -10.43 -12.21 -0.45
N ARG A 380 -10.37 -10.96 -0.94
CA ARG A 380 -10.59 -10.68 -2.36
C ARG A 380 -9.51 -11.41 -3.16
N ARG A 381 -9.90 -11.98 -4.31
CA ARG A 381 -8.95 -12.57 -5.26
C ARG A 381 -7.87 -11.52 -5.56
N LEU A 382 -6.65 -11.82 -5.13
CA LEU A 382 -5.54 -10.86 -5.10
C LEU A 382 -5.09 -10.46 -6.52
N TRP A 383 -5.25 -11.38 -7.47
CA TRP A 383 -4.93 -11.20 -8.88
C TRP A 383 -6.24 -11.13 -9.68
N SER A 384 -6.99 -10.04 -9.52
CA SER A 384 -8.20 -9.76 -10.30
C SER A 384 -7.90 -8.85 -11.50
N ALA A 385 -8.85 -8.75 -12.44
CA ALA A 385 -8.78 -7.79 -13.55
C ALA A 385 -8.72 -6.32 -13.07
N ASP A 386 -8.99 -6.05 -11.79
CA ASP A 386 -8.80 -4.72 -11.16
C ASP A 386 -7.34 -4.24 -11.17
N LEU A 387 -6.40 -5.12 -11.52
CA LEU A 387 -5.03 -4.74 -11.82
C LEU A 387 -4.91 -3.82 -13.03
N LEU A 388 -5.85 -3.89 -13.97
CA LEU A 388 -5.82 -3.13 -15.22
C LEU A 388 -6.74 -1.91 -15.19
N THR A 389 -7.68 -1.84 -14.26
CA THR A 389 -8.66 -0.74 -14.20
C THR A 389 -8.01 0.63 -13.91
N PHE A 390 -6.84 0.66 -13.26
CA PHE A 390 -6.11 1.92 -13.01
C PHE A 390 -5.57 2.56 -14.30
N LEU A 391 -5.33 1.77 -15.35
CA LEU A 391 -4.88 2.29 -16.66
C LEU A 391 -5.98 3.11 -17.34
N GLY A 392 -7.25 2.86 -17.03
CA GLY A 392 -8.37 3.65 -17.56
C GLY A 392 -8.61 4.97 -16.82
N GLN A 393 -7.89 5.23 -15.72
CA GLN A 393 -8.07 6.48 -14.98
C GLN A 393 -7.48 7.65 -15.77
N PRO A 394 -8.20 8.77 -15.93
CA PRO A 394 -7.76 9.88 -16.78
C PRO A 394 -6.42 10.46 -16.34
N GLN A 395 -6.15 10.47 -15.03
CA GLN A 395 -4.90 10.96 -14.46
C GLN A 395 -3.72 9.99 -14.70
N THR A 396 -3.98 8.68 -14.69
CA THR A 396 -2.97 7.67 -15.05
C THR A 396 -2.66 7.73 -16.55
N LEU A 397 -3.68 7.93 -17.38
CA LEU A 397 -3.52 8.09 -18.82
C LEU A 397 -2.68 9.32 -19.15
N SER A 398 -2.95 10.47 -18.54
CA SER A 398 -2.17 11.69 -18.77
C SER A 398 -0.71 11.52 -18.34
N ALA A 399 -0.47 10.91 -17.17
CA ALA A 399 0.86 10.52 -16.70
C ALA A 399 1.61 9.60 -17.67
N TRP A 400 0.92 8.57 -18.17
CA TRP A 400 1.51 7.60 -19.10
C TRP A 400 1.83 8.27 -20.45
N LEU A 401 0.92 9.08 -20.99
CA LEU A 401 1.14 9.82 -22.22
C LEU A 401 2.34 10.77 -22.09
N LEU A 402 2.41 11.55 -21.01
CA LEU A 402 3.51 12.49 -20.76
C LEU A 402 4.86 11.77 -20.56
N SER A 403 4.87 10.64 -19.86
CA SER A 403 6.09 9.81 -19.73
C SER A 403 6.52 9.25 -21.09
N SER A 404 5.56 8.83 -21.92
CA SER A 404 5.81 8.20 -23.23
C SER A 404 6.27 9.20 -24.28
N THR A 405 5.74 10.43 -24.26
CA THR A 405 6.22 11.50 -25.14
C THR A 405 7.66 11.86 -24.81
N LEU A 406 7.99 11.99 -23.52
CA LEU A 406 9.35 12.28 -23.08
C LEU A 406 10.31 11.14 -23.42
N ALA A 407 9.88 9.88 -23.25
CA ALA A 407 10.65 8.71 -23.69
C ALA A 407 10.88 8.70 -25.22
N SER A 408 9.87 9.10 -26.00
CA SER A 408 9.98 9.20 -27.45
C SER A 408 10.97 10.29 -27.88
N VAL A 409 10.95 11.46 -27.22
CA VAL A 409 11.95 12.53 -27.45
C VAL A 409 13.36 12.03 -27.17
N LEU A 410 13.56 11.30 -26.06
CA LEU A 410 14.86 10.70 -25.75
C LEU A 410 15.29 9.71 -26.83
N VAL A 411 14.41 8.82 -27.29
CA VAL A 411 14.69 7.88 -28.37
C VAL A 411 15.11 8.60 -29.65
N LEU A 412 14.40 9.67 -30.02
CA LEU A 412 14.74 10.48 -31.20
C LEU A 412 16.13 11.09 -31.08
N LEU A 413 16.46 11.69 -29.93
CA LEU A 413 17.77 12.28 -29.67
C LEU A 413 18.88 11.22 -29.71
N VAL A 414 18.65 10.03 -29.15
CA VAL A 414 19.62 8.92 -29.19
C VAL A 414 19.85 8.45 -30.62
N GLN A 415 18.81 8.33 -31.43
CA GLN A 415 18.97 7.95 -32.84
C GLN A 415 19.68 9.04 -33.64
N LEU A 416 19.40 10.32 -33.37
CA LEU A 416 20.11 11.46 -33.97
C LEU A 416 21.60 11.43 -33.60
N ALA A 417 21.92 11.27 -32.31
CA ALA A 417 23.30 11.19 -31.84
C ALA A 417 24.06 10.00 -32.47
N ARG A 418 23.38 8.87 -32.71
CA ARG A 418 23.97 7.72 -33.40
C ARG A 418 24.21 7.95 -34.87
N ALA A 419 23.31 8.66 -35.56
CA ALA A 419 23.44 8.97 -36.98
C ALA A 419 24.66 9.88 -37.26
N PHE A 420 25.01 10.75 -36.32
CA PHE A 420 26.15 11.67 -36.43
C PHE A 420 27.39 11.22 -35.63
N HIS A 421 27.48 9.95 -35.25
CA HIS A 421 28.62 9.46 -34.47
C HIS A 421 29.88 9.38 -35.33
N PRO A 422 30.93 10.19 -35.07
CA PRO A 422 32.07 10.32 -35.99
C PRO A 422 32.94 9.05 -36.09
N ALA A 423 32.90 8.18 -35.08
CA ALA A 423 33.62 6.91 -35.09
C ALA A 423 32.83 5.75 -35.70
N ALA A 424 31.61 6.00 -36.20
CA ALA A 424 30.83 4.99 -36.93
C ALA A 424 31.19 4.92 -38.43
N GLY A 425 32.35 5.47 -38.82
CA GLY A 425 32.79 5.61 -40.21
C GLY A 425 32.55 4.37 -41.05
N ASP A 426 31.57 4.50 -41.95
CA ASP A 426 31.41 3.68 -43.15
C ASP A 426 32.27 4.26 -44.29
#